data_AF-A0A8J4WMS0-F1
#
_entry.id   AF-A0A8J4WMS0-F1
#
_cell.length_a   1.000
_cell.length_b   1.000
_cell.length_c   1.000
_cell.angle_alpha   90.00
_cell.angle_beta   90.00
_cell.angle_gamma   90.00
#
_symmetry.space_group_name_H-M   'P 1'
#
loop_
_entity.id
_entity.type
_entity.pdbx_description
1 polymer ?
#
loop_
_entity_poly.entity_id
_entity_poly.type
_entity_poly.pdbx_seq_one_letter_code
_entity_poly.pdbx_strand_id
1 'polypeptide(L)'
;MYVSPFVGRLDDHGENGIDLVKNIKEMYKNGDGHVYVLAASIRHVDHLLASFATGAELATVPAKVLVDWDIKDFPMPDKDFSYKAVDASGKPMKAIPYKALDLKRPWQSFDIAHELTTVGIQKFVADYRSTLRRSA
;
A
#
# COMPACT_ATOMS: atom_id res chain seq x y z
N MET A 1 12.19 7.54 9.09
CA MET A 1 11.25 6.45 9.45
C MET A 1 10.48 6.03 8.20
N TYR A 2 9.84 4.86 8.21
CA TYR A 2 9.02 4.40 7.09
C TYR A 2 7.61 4.04 7.56
N VAL A 3 6.62 4.38 6.74
CA VAL A 3 5.28 3.81 6.81
C VAL A 3 5.07 2.92 5.60
N SER A 4 4.50 1.73 5.83
CA SER A 4 4.33 0.72 4.80
C SER A 4 2.85 0.50 4.47
N PRO A 5 2.24 1.28 3.55
CA PRO A 5 0.86 1.05 3.12
C PRO A 5 0.74 -0.24 2.30
N PHE A 6 -0.28 -1.05 2.61
CA PHE A 6 -0.51 -2.35 1.95
C PHE A 6 -1.45 -2.17 0.77
N VAL A 7 -0.89 -1.84 -0.41
CA VAL A 7 -1.65 -1.54 -1.64
C VAL A 7 -2.53 -2.72 -2.04
N GLY A 8 -1.92 -3.87 -2.32
CA GLY A 8 -2.67 -4.98 -2.88
C GLY A 8 -3.67 -5.62 -1.93
N ARG A 9 -3.61 -5.35 -0.62
CA ARG A 9 -4.64 -5.83 0.31
C ARG A 9 -5.93 -5.03 0.20
N LEU A 10 -5.86 -3.77 -0.24
CA LEU A 10 -7.04 -2.96 -0.56
C LEU A 10 -7.63 -3.39 -1.90
N ASP A 11 -6.78 -3.60 -2.92
CA ASP A 11 -7.22 -4.07 -4.24
C ASP A 11 -7.90 -5.44 -4.16
N ASP A 12 -7.39 -6.37 -3.34
CA ASP A 12 -8.04 -7.67 -3.08
C ASP A 12 -9.49 -7.53 -2.55
N HIS A 13 -9.82 -6.38 -1.95
CA HIS A 13 -11.14 -6.02 -1.42
C HIS A 13 -11.91 -5.05 -2.34
N GLY A 14 -11.41 -4.80 -3.54
CA GLY A 14 -12.05 -3.92 -4.53
C GLY A 14 -11.92 -2.44 -4.21
N GLU A 15 -10.94 -2.04 -3.40
CA GLU A 15 -10.59 -0.64 -3.12
C GLU A 15 -9.27 -0.29 -3.79
N ASN A 16 -9.15 0.90 -4.37
CA ASN A 16 -7.95 1.34 -5.05
C ASN A 16 -6.82 1.63 -4.04
N GLY A 17 -5.90 0.67 -3.85
CA GLY A 17 -4.80 0.77 -2.89
C GLY A 17 -3.77 1.84 -3.25
N ILE A 18 -3.67 2.25 -4.51
CA ILE A 18 -2.78 3.32 -4.94
C ILE A 18 -3.23 4.68 -4.39
N ASP A 19 -4.54 4.88 -4.21
CA ASP A 19 -5.06 6.10 -3.58
C ASP A 19 -4.54 6.25 -2.14
N LEU A 20 -4.33 5.15 -1.41
CA LEU A 20 -3.76 5.21 -0.06
C LEU A 20 -2.33 5.80 -0.08
N VAL A 21 -1.48 5.34 -1.00
CA VAL A 21 -0.11 5.86 -1.17
C VAL A 21 -0.15 7.35 -1.47
N LYS A 22 -0.97 7.74 -2.46
CA LYS A 22 -1.17 9.15 -2.84
C LYS A 22 -1.64 10.01 -1.67
N ASN A 23 -2.63 9.54 -0.91
CA ASN A 23 -3.18 10.27 0.23
C ASN A 23 -2.17 10.45 1.36
N ILE A 24 -1.36 9.41 1.64
CA ILE A 24 -0.28 9.50 2.64
C ILE A 24 0.77 10.52 2.20
N LYS A 25 1.18 10.49 0.93
CA LYS A 25 2.13 11.46 0.37
C LYS A 25 1.60 12.90 0.44
N GLU A 26 0.34 13.11 0.10
CA GLU A 26 -0.31 14.43 0.21
C GLU A 26 -0.37 14.90 1.68
N MET A 27 -0.72 14.00 2.61
CA MET A 27 -0.77 14.32 4.04
C MET A 27 0.60 14.76 4.59
N TYR A 28 1.69 14.09 4.18
CA TYR A 28 3.04 14.41 4.64
C TYR A 28 3.72 15.56 3.89
N LYS A 29 3.12 16.08 2.82
CA LYS A 29 3.70 17.16 1.99
C LYS A 29 4.05 18.43 2.78
N ASN A 30 3.29 18.72 3.84
CA ASN A 30 3.51 19.88 4.72
C ASN A 30 4.26 19.52 6.02
N GLY A 31 4.76 18.27 6.13
CA GLY A 31 5.58 17.82 7.25
C GLY A 31 7.04 18.25 7.12
N ASP A 32 7.86 17.78 8.06
CA ASP A 32 9.32 17.98 8.11
C ASP A 32 10.11 16.96 7.25
N GLY A 33 9.42 16.06 6.54
CA GLY A 33 10.02 15.08 5.64
C GLY A 33 10.71 13.88 6.32
N HIS A 34 10.54 13.66 7.63
CA HIS A 34 11.23 12.54 8.32
C HIS A 34 10.60 11.15 8.05
N VAL A 35 9.40 11.10 7.48
CA VAL A 35 8.66 9.88 7.15
C VAL A 35 8.65 9.65 5.65
N TYR A 36 9.15 8.49 5.24
CA TYR A 36 9.09 8.03 3.86
C TYR A 36 8.03 6.94 3.70
N VAL A 37 7.52 6.80 2.48
CA VAL A 37 6.55 5.78 2.12
C VAL A 37 7.27 4.60 1.47
N LEU A 38 7.11 3.43 2.09
CA LEU A 38 7.57 2.15 1.56
C LEU A 38 6.35 1.36 1.10
N ALA A 39 5.99 1.46 -0.19
CA ALA A 39 4.83 0.76 -0.72
C ALA A 39 4.97 -0.76 -0.54
N ALA A 40 3.98 -1.40 0.06
CA ALA A 40 4.05 -2.80 0.45
C ALA A 40 2.84 -3.58 -0.08
N SER A 41 2.92 -4.91 0.01
CA SER A 41 1.87 -5.82 -0.45
C SER A 41 1.55 -5.65 -1.95
N ILE A 42 2.58 -5.44 -2.77
CA ILE A 42 2.49 -5.32 -4.22
C ILE A 42 2.07 -6.67 -4.85
N ARG A 43 1.14 -6.64 -5.82
CA ARG A 43 0.54 -7.85 -6.45
C ARG A 43 1.03 -8.08 -7.88
N HIS A 44 1.28 -7.00 -8.61
CA HIS A 44 1.71 -7.02 -10.00
C HIS A 44 2.54 -5.77 -10.33
N VAL A 45 3.17 -5.77 -11.50
CA VAL A 45 4.05 -4.68 -11.96
C VAL A 45 3.31 -3.33 -11.96
N ASP A 46 2.03 -3.28 -12.34
CA ASP A 46 1.32 -1.99 -12.39
C ASP A 46 1.16 -1.36 -10.99
N HIS A 47 1.06 -2.15 -9.91
CA HIS A 47 1.11 -1.61 -8.53
C HIS A 47 2.47 -0.99 -8.23
N LEU A 48 3.56 -1.64 -8.66
CA LEU A 48 4.92 -1.15 -8.47
C LEU A 48 5.12 0.19 -9.18
N LEU A 49 4.76 0.26 -10.46
CA LEU A 49 4.88 1.48 -11.25
C LEU A 49 4.00 2.60 -10.70
N ALA A 50 2.75 2.29 -10.34
CA ALA A 50 1.84 3.27 -9.76
C ALA A 50 2.30 3.78 -8.38
N SER A 51 2.95 2.93 -7.58
CA SER A 51 3.53 3.36 -6.31
C SER A 51 4.64 4.39 -6.51
N PHE A 52 5.52 4.18 -7.49
CA PHE A 52 6.56 5.15 -7.83
C PHE A 52 5.99 6.41 -8.49
N ALA A 53 5.00 6.26 -9.38
CA ALA A 53 4.33 7.39 -10.03
C ALA A 53 3.62 8.32 -9.02
N THR A 54 3.15 7.76 -7.89
CA THR A 54 2.53 8.52 -6.79
C THR A 54 3.55 9.08 -5.78
N GLY A 55 4.84 8.84 -5.99
CA GLY A 55 5.92 9.42 -5.20
C GLY A 55 6.34 8.61 -3.98
N ALA A 56 6.05 7.30 -3.92
CA ALA A 56 6.65 6.44 -2.90
C ALA A 56 8.17 6.35 -3.08
N GLU A 57 8.93 6.47 -2.00
CA GLU A 57 10.40 6.42 -2.04
C GLU A 57 10.95 5.00 -2.22
N LEU A 58 10.27 4.01 -1.66
CA LEU A 58 10.65 2.59 -1.77
C LEU A 58 9.43 1.72 -2.01
N ALA A 59 9.67 0.52 -2.52
CA ALA A 59 8.69 -0.55 -2.56
C ALA A 59 9.31 -1.86 -2.04
N THR A 60 8.54 -2.62 -1.26
CA THR A 60 8.88 -4.03 -0.96
C THR A 60 7.97 -4.93 -1.76
N VAL A 61 8.59 -5.83 -2.52
CA VAL A 61 7.95 -6.51 -3.65
C VAL A 61 8.21 -8.01 -3.55
N PRO A 62 7.20 -8.87 -3.70
CA PRO A 62 7.41 -10.31 -3.80
C PRO A 62 8.31 -10.66 -5.00
N ALA A 63 9.17 -11.67 -4.86
CA ALA A 63 10.10 -12.09 -5.92
C ALA A 63 9.41 -12.35 -7.27
N LYS A 64 8.20 -12.92 -7.26
CA LYS A 64 7.41 -13.14 -8.47
C LYS A 64 7.16 -11.85 -9.26
N VAL A 65 6.83 -10.76 -8.58
CA VAL A 65 6.56 -9.47 -9.25
C VAL A 65 7.86 -8.86 -9.80
N LEU A 66 9.00 -9.08 -9.14
CA LEU A 66 10.30 -8.66 -9.67
C LEU A 66 10.66 -9.42 -10.95
N VAL A 67 10.40 -10.73 -11.00
CA VAL A 67 10.57 -11.52 -12.23
C VAL A 67 9.63 -11.02 -13.33
N ASP A 68 8.36 -10.76 -13.01
CA ASP A 68 7.40 -10.22 -13.98
C ASP A 68 7.82 -8.80 -14.46
N TRP A 69 8.55 -8.04 -13.65
CA TRP A 69 9.10 -6.72 -14.00
C TRP A 69 10.32 -6.82 -14.92
N ASP A 70 11.22 -7.77 -14.67
CA ASP A 70 12.37 -8.11 -15.52
C ASP A 70 11.94 -8.58 -16.91
N ILE A 71 10.96 -9.49 -16.99
CA ILE A 71 10.40 -9.96 -18.27
C ILE A 71 9.86 -8.81 -19.14
N LYS A 72 9.41 -7.72 -18.50
CA LYS A 72 8.91 -6.53 -19.17
C LYS A 72 10.01 -5.50 -19.50
N ASP A 73 11.27 -5.83 -19.25
CA ASP A 73 12.45 -4.96 -19.43
C ASP A 73 12.47 -3.75 -18.48
N PHE A 74 12.20 -4.00 -17.19
CA PHE A 74 12.26 -3.01 -16.10
C PHE A 74 11.59 -1.66 -16.42
N PRO A 75 10.32 -1.64 -16.88
CA PRO A 75 9.65 -0.39 -17.21
C PRO A 75 9.60 0.52 -15.98
N MET A 76 9.71 1.82 -16.20
CA MET A 76 9.51 2.84 -15.16
C MET A 76 8.31 3.70 -15.55
N PRO A 77 7.52 4.20 -14.58
CA PRO A 77 6.43 5.12 -14.89
C PRO A 77 7.01 6.43 -15.44
N ASP A 78 6.50 6.85 -16.59
CA ASP A 78 6.75 8.18 -17.15
C ASP A 78 5.62 9.15 -16.77
N LYS A 79 5.60 10.32 -17.39
CA LYS A 79 4.56 11.35 -17.14
C LYS A 79 3.18 10.96 -17.66
N ASP A 80 3.12 10.03 -18.61
CA ASP A 80 1.90 9.58 -19.26
C ASP A 80 1.35 8.30 -18.60
N PHE A 81 2.10 7.72 -17.67
CA PHE A 81 1.68 6.56 -16.89
C PHE A 81 0.38 6.84 -16.12
N SER A 82 -0.64 6.06 -16.41
CA SER A 82 -1.92 6.09 -15.71
C SER A 82 -2.24 4.70 -15.16
N TYR A 83 -2.44 4.63 -13.84
CA TYR A 83 -2.94 3.42 -13.20
C TYR A 83 -4.44 3.24 -13.49
N LYS A 84 -4.82 2.05 -13.95
CA LYS A 84 -6.24 1.68 -14.14
C LYS A 84 -6.70 0.92 -12.91
N ALA A 85 -7.42 1.60 -12.01
CA ALA A 85 -8.01 0.99 -10.82
C ALA A 85 -9.26 0.17 -11.18
N VAL A 86 -9.05 -0.95 -11.88
CA VAL A 86 -10.08 -1.91 -12.25
C VAL A 86 -9.73 -3.29 -11.73
N ASP A 87 -10.73 -4.04 -11.28
CA ASP A 87 -10.54 -5.42 -10.85
C ASP A 87 -10.25 -6.37 -12.02
N ALA A 88 -10.02 -7.65 -11.72
CA ALA A 88 -9.76 -8.68 -12.72
C ALA A 88 -10.90 -8.86 -13.74
N SER A 89 -12.12 -8.38 -13.44
CA SER A 89 -13.27 -8.40 -14.34
C SER A 89 -13.43 -7.09 -15.13
N GLY A 90 -12.52 -6.13 -14.94
CA GLY A 90 -12.58 -4.80 -15.56
C GLY A 90 -13.54 -3.83 -14.88
N LYS A 91 -14.09 -4.18 -13.70
CA LYS A 91 -14.98 -3.28 -12.95
C LYS A 91 -14.15 -2.24 -12.20
N PRO A 92 -14.54 -0.95 -12.20
CA PRO A 92 -13.86 0.07 -11.42
C PRO A 92 -13.84 -0.27 -9.93
N MET A 93 -12.66 -0.14 -9.32
CA MET A 93 -12.46 -0.26 -7.89
C MET A 93 -12.98 0.99 -7.17
N LYS A 94 -13.33 0.83 -5.90
CA LYS A 94 -13.76 1.91 -5.02
C LYS A 94 -12.58 2.82 -4.70
N ALA A 95 -12.69 4.09 -5.08
CA ALA A 95 -11.67 5.10 -4.78
C ALA A 95 -11.58 5.39 -3.29
N ILE A 96 -10.39 5.77 -2.82
CA ILE A 96 -10.14 6.21 -1.43
C ILE A 96 -9.90 7.72 -1.46
N PRO A 97 -10.92 8.56 -1.23
CA PRO A 97 -10.75 10.01 -1.33
C PRO A 97 -9.86 10.54 -0.21
N TYR A 98 -9.01 11.52 -0.55
CA TYR A 98 -8.25 12.27 0.45
C TYR A 98 -9.20 12.98 1.43
N LYS A 99 -8.88 12.92 2.72
CA LYS A 99 -9.57 13.65 3.77
C LYS A 99 -8.55 14.49 4.52
N ALA A 100 -8.70 15.80 4.49
CA ALA A 100 -7.87 16.69 5.30
C ALA A 100 -8.16 16.46 6.79
N LEU A 101 -7.11 16.22 7.57
CA LEU A 101 -7.20 16.01 9.02
C LEU A 101 -6.46 17.14 9.74
N ASP A 102 -7.02 17.59 10.87
CA ASP A 102 -6.32 18.50 11.78
C ASP A 102 -5.35 17.71 12.66
N LEU A 103 -4.11 17.62 12.22
CA LEU A 103 -3.03 16.89 12.91
C LEU A 103 -2.63 17.50 14.26
N LYS A 104 -3.14 18.68 14.64
CA LYS A 104 -2.91 19.29 15.96
C LYS A 104 -3.77 18.66 17.05
N ARG A 105 -4.82 17.93 16.68
CA ARG A 105 -5.68 17.23 17.63
C ARG A 105 -4.91 16.08 18.29
N PRO A 106 -5.22 15.74 19.56
CA PRO A 106 -4.66 14.55 20.19
C PRO A 106 -4.91 13.32 19.33
N TRP A 107 -3.89 12.48 19.16
CA TRP A 107 -3.97 11.32 18.26
C TRP A 107 -5.07 10.32 18.69
N GLN A 108 -5.38 10.27 19.99
CA GLN A 108 -6.45 9.45 20.56
C GLN A 108 -7.85 9.86 20.07
N SER A 109 -7.99 11.06 19.51
CA SER A 109 -9.26 11.55 18.98
C SER A 109 -9.56 11.05 17.56
N PHE A 110 -8.60 10.38 16.91
CA PHE A 110 -8.81 9.75 15.61
C PHE A 110 -9.27 8.30 15.79
N ASP A 111 -10.27 7.91 15.02
CA ASP A 111 -10.61 6.50 14.86
C ASP A 111 -9.57 5.84 13.96
N ILE A 112 -8.67 5.09 14.59
CA ILE A 112 -7.60 4.32 13.91
C ILE A 112 -7.99 2.85 13.72
N ALA A 113 -9.23 2.47 14.08
CA ALA A 113 -9.69 1.11 13.91
C ALA A 113 -9.98 0.84 12.42
N HIS A 114 -9.52 -0.31 11.94
CA HIS A 114 -9.82 -0.77 10.61
C HIS A 114 -9.85 -2.30 10.59
N GLU A 115 -10.86 -2.86 9.92
CA GLU A 115 -11.06 -4.31 9.85
C GLU A 115 -9.81 -5.04 9.32
N LEU A 116 -9.24 -4.56 8.21
CA LEU A 116 -8.04 -5.17 7.61
C LEU A 116 -6.82 -5.16 8.55
N THR A 117 -6.69 -4.13 9.40
CA THR A 117 -5.64 -4.05 10.40
C THR A 117 -5.86 -5.11 11.47
N THR A 118 -7.09 -5.24 11.97
CA THR A 118 -7.47 -6.27 12.95
C THR A 118 -7.20 -7.68 12.42
N VAL A 119 -7.68 -8.01 11.21
CA VAL A 119 -7.46 -9.31 10.57
C VAL A 119 -5.96 -9.54 10.34
N GLY A 120 -5.21 -8.50 9.97
CA GLY A 120 -3.76 -8.58 9.81
C GLY A 120 -3.03 -8.97 11.09
N ILE A 121 -3.34 -8.31 12.20
CA ILE A 121 -2.75 -8.60 13.52
C ILE A 121 -3.10 -10.04 13.93
N GLN A 122 -4.36 -10.46 13.79
CA GLN A 122 -4.79 -11.82 14.12
C GLN A 122 -4.03 -12.87 13.31
N LYS A 123 -3.84 -12.63 12.01
CA LYS A 123 -3.08 -13.52 11.14
C LYS A 123 -1.61 -13.62 11.57
N PHE A 124 -0.95 -12.50 11.84
CA PHE A 124 0.43 -12.51 12.34
C PHE A 124 0.58 -13.27 13.67
N VAL A 125 -0.38 -13.13 14.58
CA VAL A 125 -0.40 -13.88 15.84
C VAL A 125 -0.59 -15.39 15.58
N ALA A 126 -1.48 -15.76 14.67
CA ALA A 126 -1.71 -17.16 14.31
C ALA A 126 -0.46 -17.78 13.66
N ASP A 127 0.16 -17.07 12.72
CA ASP A 127 1.37 -17.51 12.03
C ASP A 127 2.52 -17.70 13.04
N TYR A 128 2.75 -16.72 13.93
CA TYR A 128 3.73 -16.83 15.01
C TYR A 128 3.47 -18.03 15.94
N ARG A 129 2.22 -18.26 16.35
CA ARG A 129 1.88 -19.43 17.17
C ARG A 129 2.14 -20.74 16.44
N SER A 130 1.97 -20.78 15.12
CA SER A 130 2.21 -21.98 14.31
C SER A 130 3.70 -22.37 14.27
N THR A 131 4.62 -21.39 14.30
CA THR A 131 6.06 -21.67 14.31
C THR A 131 6.54 -22.28 15.63
N LEU A 132 5.90 -21.90 16.74
CA LEU A 132 6.19 -22.47 18.06
C LEU A 132 5.77 -23.95 18.15
N ARG A 133 4.64 -24.33 17.54
CA ARG A 133 4.14 -25.71 17.53
C ARG A 133 5.00 -26.68 16.72
N ARG A 134 5.77 -26.19 15.76
CA ARG A 134 6.71 -27.00 14.97
C ARG A 134 8.02 -27.30 15.70
N SER A 135 8.25 -26.67 16.85
CA SER A 135 9.48 -26.80 17.65
C SER A 135 9.29 -27.68 18.91
N ALA A 136 8.15 -28.36 19.04
CA ALA A 136 7.80 -29.30 20.11
C ALA A 136 7.41 -30.65 19.49
#